data_AF-A0A395HFV4-F1
#
_entry.id   AF-A0A395HFV4-F1
#
_cell.length_a   1.000
_cell.length_b   1.000
_cell.length_c   1.000
_cell.angle_alpha   90.00
_cell.angle_beta   90.00
_cell.angle_gamma   90.00
#
_symmetry.space_group_name_H-M   'P 1'
#
loop_
_entity.id
_entity.type
_entity.pdbx_description
1 polymer ?
#
loop_
_entity_poly.entity_id
_entity_poly.type
_entity_poly.pdbx_seq_one_letter_code
_entity_poly.pdbx_strand_id
1 'polypeptide(L)'
;PQRTRADTTINVVYVVNTGSDEKATNMHKSIKLKLEEMEESTGAIIMFLGTYRVNVPSLRKSQPVGEREGVQYASDRIWEIDSLVKELQMGNRNNLTTDHTIPDGLEDAINDADVYIFGSQEACPILDVEKPYEPNYLMYYFATATKSDISLDERCSMGKTAGLQAVKEAVMLAIERNNNNYAGHCTWTGGKVLEEKGCATSHSNWHEELGPKGTDRFTYPTEGYRELELP
;
A
#
# COMPACT_ATOMS: atom_id res chain seq x y z
N PRO A 1 3.29 28.09 10.50
CA PRO A 1 3.73 28.89 11.67
C PRO A 1 5.08 28.37 12.17
N GLN A 2 6.05 29.22 12.50
CA GLN A 2 7.37 28.79 12.94
C GLN A 2 7.31 28.36 14.42
N ARG A 3 7.45 27.07 14.72
CA ARG A 3 7.40 26.54 16.09
C ARG A 3 8.56 27.05 16.94
N THR A 4 8.28 27.38 18.20
CA THR A 4 9.31 27.71 19.19
C THR A 4 10.08 26.45 19.58
N ARG A 5 11.40 26.56 19.65
CA ARG A 5 12.42 25.52 19.93
C ARG A 5 12.20 24.62 21.17
N ALA A 6 11.18 24.89 21.98
CA ALA A 6 10.81 24.15 23.19
C ALA A 6 9.73 23.08 22.96
N ASP A 7 9.05 23.12 21.82
CA ASP A 7 8.10 22.08 21.43
C ASP A 7 8.85 20.97 20.68
N THR A 8 9.10 19.86 21.37
CA THR A 8 9.73 18.66 20.80
C THR A 8 8.71 17.72 20.16
N THR A 9 7.45 18.16 20.02
CA THR A 9 6.41 17.38 19.36
C THR A 9 6.65 17.34 17.86
N ILE A 10 6.64 16.14 17.31
CA ILE A 10 6.72 15.87 15.88
C ILE A 10 5.36 15.38 15.42
N ASN A 11 4.69 16.16 14.59
CA ASN A 11 3.41 15.80 14.01
C ASN A 11 3.64 14.91 12.79
N VAL A 12 3.04 13.72 12.83
CA VAL A 12 3.19 12.72 11.77
C VAL A 12 1.83 12.46 11.13
N VAL A 13 1.75 12.61 9.82
CA VAL A 13 0.60 12.16 9.02
C VAL A 13 1.01 10.98 8.16
N TYR A 14 0.15 9.97 8.08
CA TYR A 14 0.37 8.81 7.23
C TYR A 14 -0.68 8.76 6.13
N VAL A 15 -0.26 8.76 4.86
CA VAL A 15 -1.14 8.66 3.70
C VAL A 15 -0.86 7.36 2.96
N VAL A 16 -1.91 6.61 2.64
CA VAL A 16 -1.81 5.28 2.00
C VAL A 16 -2.63 5.22 0.74
N ASN A 17 -2.03 4.79 -0.37
CA ASN A 17 -2.75 4.57 -1.63
C ASN A 17 -3.27 3.13 -1.70
N THR A 18 -4.55 2.94 -1.35
CA THR A 18 -5.23 1.64 -1.44
C THR A 18 -6.74 1.82 -1.50
N GLY A 19 -7.42 0.97 -2.28
CA GLY A 19 -8.89 0.84 -2.23
C GLY A 19 -9.40 -0.14 -1.16
N SER A 20 -8.53 -0.93 -0.52
CA SER A 20 -8.91 -1.94 0.49
C SER A 20 -8.84 -1.38 1.91
N ASP A 21 -9.94 -1.50 2.67
CA ASP A 21 -10.03 -1.14 4.08
C ASP A 21 -9.09 -2.00 4.94
N GLU A 22 -8.96 -3.29 4.60
CA GLU A 22 -8.13 -4.25 5.32
C GLU A 22 -6.64 -3.91 5.17
N LYS A 23 -6.19 -3.58 3.94
CA LYS A 23 -4.83 -3.07 3.70
C LYS A 23 -4.56 -1.82 4.52
N ALA A 24 -5.46 -0.84 4.47
CA ALA A 24 -5.31 0.42 5.20
C ALA A 24 -5.23 0.19 6.72
N THR A 25 -6.09 -0.69 7.26
CA THR A 25 -6.11 -1.05 8.68
C THR A 25 -4.81 -1.72 9.13
N ASN A 26 -4.28 -2.64 8.33
CA ASN A 26 -3.02 -3.31 8.62
C ASN A 26 -1.84 -2.32 8.59
N MET A 27 -1.76 -1.52 7.53
CA MET A 27 -0.71 -0.50 7.39
C MET A 27 -0.77 0.53 8.53
N HIS A 28 -1.97 0.92 8.98
CA HIS A 28 -2.17 1.76 10.15
C HIS A 28 -1.59 1.11 11.42
N LYS A 29 -1.94 -0.14 11.71
CA LYS A 29 -1.43 -0.86 12.90
C LYS A 29 0.09 -0.97 12.87
N SER A 30 0.66 -1.30 11.71
CA SER A 30 2.10 -1.44 11.54
C SER A 30 2.85 -0.12 11.77
N ILE A 31 2.38 0.99 11.20
CA ILE A 31 3.06 2.27 11.39
C ILE A 31 2.91 2.78 12.82
N LYS A 32 1.72 2.60 13.42
CA LYS A 32 1.44 3.06 14.78
C LYS A 32 2.40 2.41 15.78
N LEU A 33 2.57 1.09 15.71
CA LEU A 33 3.53 0.37 16.54
C LEU A 33 4.97 0.91 16.37
N LYS A 34 5.41 1.15 15.13
CA LYS A 34 6.75 1.67 14.85
C LYS A 34 6.95 3.11 15.37
N LEU A 35 5.91 3.93 15.35
CA LEU A 35 5.95 5.29 15.91
C LEU A 35 6.03 5.23 17.44
N GLU A 36 5.28 4.34 18.09
CA GLU A 36 5.34 4.10 19.53
C GLU A 36 6.75 3.62 19.96
N GLU A 37 7.33 2.64 19.24
CA GLU A 37 8.71 2.17 19.46
C GLU A 37 9.76 3.29 19.25
N MET A 38 9.50 4.21 18.31
CA MET A 38 10.38 5.36 18.05
C MET A 38 10.31 6.38 19.19
N GLU A 39 9.13 6.67 19.71
CA GLU A 39 8.94 7.52 20.88
C GLU A 39 9.68 6.96 22.09
N GLU A 40 9.54 5.66 22.38
CA GLU A 40 10.24 4.97 23.47
C GLU A 40 11.78 5.02 23.31
N SER A 41 12.29 4.81 22.10
CA SER A 41 13.73 4.71 21.84
C SER A 41 14.44 6.06 21.71
N THR A 42 13.73 7.12 21.34
CA THR A 42 14.31 8.45 21.11
C THR A 42 13.95 9.48 22.17
N GLY A 43 12.86 9.27 22.92
CA GLY A 43 12.29 10.26 23.85
C GLY A 43 11.62 11.45 23.16
N ALA A 44 11.44 11.42 21.84
CA ALA A 44 10.68 12.41 21.10
C ALA A 44 9.17 12.21 21.32
N ILE A 45 8.41 13.29 21.41
CA ILE A 45 6.95 13.21 21.49
C ILE A 45 6.40 13.13 20.08
N ILE A 46 5.80 12.01 19.70
CA ILE A 46 5.25 11.81 18.35
C ILE A 46 3.74 11.99 18.39
N MET A 47 3.23 13.06 17.80
CA MET A 47 1.79 13.27 17.65
C MET A 47 1.32 12.69 16.31
N PHE A 48 0.74 11.50 16.36
CA PHE A 48 0.21 10.84 15.17
C PHE A 48 -1.17 11.41 14.79
N LEU A 49 -1.23 12.18 13.70
CA LEU A 49 -2.43 12.86 13.19
C LEU A 49 -3.42 11.92 12.49
N GLY A 50 -3.00 10.67 12.22
CA GLY A 50 -3.86 9.62 11.69
C GLY A 50 -3.35 9.00 10.39
N THR A 51 -4.13 8.03 9.91
CA THR A 51 -3.92 7.36 8.62
C THR A 51 -5.03 7.73 7.66
N TYR A 52 -4.64 8.26 6.52
CA TYR A 52 -5.56 8.73 5.49
C TYR A 52 -5.42 7.89 4.25
N ARG A 53 -6.50 7.21 3.89
CA ARG A 53 -6.54 6.35 2.72
C ARG A 53 -6.95 7.17 1.50
N VAL A 54 -6.11 7.18 0.48
CA VAL A 54 -6.44 7.75 -0.83
C VAL A 54 -6.55 6.62 -1.84
N ASN A 55 -7.44 6.78 -2.82
CA ASN A 55 -7.59 5.83 -3.91
C ASN A 55 -7.14 6.51 -5.20
N VAL A 56 -5.83 6.45 -5.47
CA VAL A 56 -5.27 6.95 -6.72
C VAL A 56 -5.14 5.77 -7.68
N PRO A 57 -5.85 5.77 -8.83
CA PRO A 57 -5.74 4.69 -9.79
C PRO A 57 -4.31 4.59 -10.30
N SER A 58 -3.76 3.38 -10.23
CA SER A 58 -2.47 3.13 -10.85
C SER A 58 -2.63 3.08 -12.37
N LEU A 59 -1.76 3.78 -13.12
CA LEU A 59 -1.66 3.65 -14.58
C LEU A 59 -1.04 2.31 -15.04
N ARG A 60 -0.91 1.37 -14.12
CA ARG A 60 -0.28 0.08 -14.31
C ARG A 60 -1.32 -1.02 -14.48
N LYS A 61 -0.89 -2.16 -15.04
CA LYS A 61 -1.77 -3.31 -15.23
C LYS A 61 -2.22 -3.87 -13.87
N SER A 62 -3.47 -4.35 -13.79
CA SER A 62 -4.07 -4.76 -12.50
C SER A 62 -3.50 -6.03 -11.88
N GLN A 63 -2.79 -6.85 -12.67
CA GLN A 63 -2.09 -8.05 -12.19
C GLN A 63 -0.61 -7.98 -12.58
N PRO A 64 0.24 -7.32 -11.78
CA PRO A 64 1.69 -7.41 -11.96
C PRO A 64 2.20 -8.82 -11.70
N VAL A 65 3.34 -9.16 -12.30
CA VAL A 65 4.06 -10.42 -12.12
C VAL A 65 5.55 -10.15 -12.01
N GLY A 66 6.17 -10.78 -11.03
CA GLY A 66 7.60 -10.76 -10.81
C GLY A 66 8.11 -9.58 -10.00
N GLU A 67 9.33 -9.73 -9.53
CA GLU A 67 9.92 -8.82 -8.55
C GLU A 67 10.08 -7.39 -9.06
N ARG A 68 10.52 -7.25 -10.32
CA ARG A 68 10.71 -5.93 -10.93
C ARG A 68 9.42 -5.12 -10.97
N GLU A 69 8.30 -5.75 -11.34
CA GLU A 69 7.02 -5.07 -11.40
C GLU A 69 6.48 -4.76 -10.00
N GLY A 70 6.64 -5.70 -9.05
CA GLY A 70 6.23 -5.49 -7.67
C GLY A 70 6.90 -4.27 -7.03
N VAL A 71 8.22 -4.15 -7.18
CA VAL A 71 9.01 -2.99 -6.72
C VAL A 71 8.55 -1.70 -7.40
N GLN A 72 8.49 -1.72 -8.75
CA GLN A 72 8.15 -0.54 -9.52
C GLN A 72 6.75 -0.03 -9.18
N TYR A 73 5.76 -0.92 -9.11
CA TYR A 73 4.36 -0.53 -8.93
C TYR A 73 4.10 -0.06 -7.50
N ALA A 74 4.75 -0.66 -6.50
CA ALA A 74 4.74 -0.11 -5.15
C ALA A 74 5.34 1.31 -5.12
N SER A 75 6.46 1.54 -5.82
CA SER A 75 7.07 2.88 -5.89
C SER A 75 6.19 3.89 -6.64
N ASP A 76 5.56 3.51 -7.74
CA ASP A 76 4.75 4.44 -8.55
C ASP A 76 3.54 4.98 -7.75
N ARG A 77 2.92 4.12 -6.94
CA ARG A 77 1.82 4.52 -6.05
C ARG A 77 2.22 5.60 -5.03
N ILE A 78 3.50 5.71 -4.67
CA ILE A 78 3.98 6.76 -3.78
C ILE A 78 4.00 8.11 -4.49
N TRP A 79 4.46 8.17 -5.74
CA TRP A 79 4.50 9.40 -6.54
C TRP A 79 3.09 9.98 -6.79
N GLU A 80 2.12 9.08 -6.93
CA GLU A 80 0.70 9.41 -6.99
C GLU A 80 0.20 10.10 -5.69
N ILE A 81 0.62 9.60 -4.51
CA ILE A 81 0.29 10.24 -3.22
C ILE A 81 1.00 11.59 -3.08
N ASP A 82 2.30 11.65 -3.40
CA ASP A 82 3.11 12.87 -3.34
C ASP A 82 2.45 14.01 -4.13
N SER A 83 2.04 13.71 -5.37
CA SER A 83 1.38 14.68 -6.24
C SER A 83 0.07 15.20 -5.62
N LEU A 84 -0.77 14.31 -5.07
CA LEU A 84 -2.01 14.69 -4.38
C LEU A 84 -1.74 15.58 -3.15
N VAL A 85 -0.74 15.23 -2.33
CA VAL A 85 -0.39 16.01 -1.13
C VAL A 85 0.10 17.40 -1.51
N LYS A 86 0.93 17.52 -2.56
CA LYS A 86 1.37 18.82 -3.10
C LYS A 86 0.19 19.66 -3.58
N GLU A 87 -0.76 19.07 -4.28
CA GLU A 87 -1.96 19.77 -4.76
C GLU A 87 -2.82 20.29 -3.60
N LEU A 88 -2.99 19.49 -2.55
CA LEU A 88 -3.70 19.88 -1.33
C LEU A 88 -2.97 21.03 -0.60
N GLN A 89 -1.64 20.97 -0.47
CA GLN A 89 -0.83 22.04 0.13
C GLN A 89 -0.91 23.37 -0.65
N MET A 90 -1.05 23.30 -1.99
CA MET A 90 -1.19 24.49 -2.84
C MET A 90 -2.60 25.07 -2.85
N GLY A 91 -3.57 24.43 -2.17
CA GLY A 91 -4.98 24.84 -2.20
C GLY A 91 -5.65 24.61 -3.57
N ASN A 92 -5.04 23.81 -4.45
CA ASN A 92 -5.47 23.62 -5.83
C ASN A 92 -6.53 22.51 -5.97
N ARG A 93 -7.65 22.64 -5.23
CA ARG A 93 -8.74 21.65 -5.24
C ARG A 93 -9.38 21.43 -6.62
N ASN A 94 -9.27 22.40 -7.52
CA ASN A 94 -9.87 22.36 -8.86
C ASN A 94 -8.99 21.67 -9.93
N ASN A 95 -7.76 21.27 -9.56
CA ASN A 95 -6.80 20.68 -10.50
C ASN A 95 -6.42 19.25 -10.13
N LEU A 96 -7.12 18.64 -9.16
CA LEU A 96 -6.98 17.23 -8.83
C LEU A 96 -7.30 16.42 -10.10
N THR A 97 -6.27 15.91 -10.76
CA THR A 97 -6.39 15.39 -12.14
C THR A 97 -7.20 14.10 -12.29
N THR A 98 -7.88 13.60 -11.25
CA THR A 98 -8.57 12.30 -11.29
C THR A 98 -9.61 12.17 -10.17
N ASP A 99 -10.62 11.29 -10.37
CA ASP A 99 -11.73 10.91 -9.47
C ASP A 99 -11.27 10.45 -8.06
N HIS A 100 -10.68 11.34 -7.26
CA HIS A 100 -10.18 11.03 -5.93
C HIS A 100 -11.17 11.47 -4.86
N THR A 101 -11.65 10.52 -4.06
CA THR A 101 -12.27 10.84 -2.78
C THR A 101 -11.16 11.23 -1.79
N ILE A 102 -11.04 12.52 -1.50
CA ILE A 102 -10.18 13.02 -0.43
C ILE A 102 -10.87 12.74 0.91
N PRO A 103 -10.24 12.01 1.85
CA PRO A 103 -10.82 11.79 3.17
C PRO A 103 -10.98 13.09 3.96
N ASP A 104 -12.06 13.20 4.72
CA ASP A 104 -12.28 14.30 5.65
C ASP A 104 -11.09 14.42 6.63
N GLY A 105 -10.64 15.66 6.86
CA GLY A 105 -9.53 15.97 7.76
C GLY A 105 -8.11 15.77 7.20
N LEU A 106 -7.94 15.20 5.99
CA LEU A 106 -6.62 15.02 5.39
C LEU A 106 -5.89 16.35 5.16
N GLU A 107 -6.61 17.38 4.69
CA GLU A 107 -6.01 18.69 4.41
C GLU A 107 -5.50 19.36 5.69
N ASP A 108 -6.29 19.35 6.76
CA ASP A 108 -5.89 19.89 8.07
C ASP A 108 -4.68 19.11 8.61
N ALA A 109 -4.70 17.78 8.53
CA ALA A 109 -3.59 16.94 8.96
C ALA A 109 -2.32 17.18 8.14
N ILE A 110 -2.43 17.43 6.84
CA ILE A 110 -1.27 17.78 5.98
C ILE A 110 -0.68 19.13 6.39
N ASN A 111 -1.53 20.12 6.69
CA ASN A 111 -1.11 21.47 7.08
C ASN A 111 -0.46 21.49 8.47
N ASP A 112 -0.86 20.58 9.36
CA ASP A 112 -0.34 20.46 10.71
C ASP A 112 0.85 19.50 10.83
N ALA A 113 1.17 18.72 9.79
CA ALA A 113 2.24 17.73 9.83
C ALA A 113 3.64 18.35 9.76
N ASP A 114 4.58 17.81 10.54
CA ASP A 114 6.02 18.06 10.42
C ASP A 114 6.69 16.99 9.54
N VAL A 115 6.15 15.77 9.56
CA VAL A 115 6.60 14.61 8.81
C VAL A 115 5.42 13.94 8.10
N TYR A 116 5.62 13.67 6.81
CA TYR A 116 4.73 12.86 5.99
C TYR A 116 5.32 11.47 5.84
N ILE A 117 4.47 10.46 6.03
CA ILE A 117 4.77 9.09 5.67
C ILE A 117 3.83 8.73 4.52
N PHE A 118 4.37 8.25 3.41
CA PHE A 118 3.58 7.69 2.31
C PHE A 118 3.79 6.20 2.26
N GLY A 119 2.69 5.45 2.29
CA GLY A 119 2.71 4.00 2.28
C GLY A 119 2.05 3.44 1.03
N SER A 120 2.66 2.43 0.45
CA SER A 120 2.03 1.61 -0.59
C SER A 120 2.31 0.13 -0.38
N GLN A 121 1.39 -0.69 -0.89
CA GLN A 121 1.48 -2.14 -0.85
C GLN A 121 1.01 -2.73 -2.19
N GLU A 122 1.91 -3.38 -2.90
CA GLU A 122 1.60 -4.08 -4.14
C GLU A 122 1.82 -5.58 -3.99
N ALA A 123 0.79 -6.37 -4.27
CA ALA A 123 0.93 -7.81 -4.31
C ALA A 123 1.31 -8.23 -5.72
N CYS A 124 2.39 -9.01 -5.85
CA CYS A 124 2.94 -9.32 -7.16
C CYS A 124 3.45 -10.77 -7.21
N PRO A 125 2.68 -11.72 -7.78
CA PRO A 125 3.05 -13.12 -7.92
C PRO A 125 4.38 -13.33 -8.65
N ILE A 126 5.18 -14.27 -8.16
CA ILE A 126 6.39 -14.79 -8.81
C ILE A 126 6.05 -16.19 -9.30
N LEU A 127 5.94 -16.34 -10.63
CA LEU A 127 5.44 -17.56 -11.28
C LEU A 127 6.53 -18.44 -11.91
N ASP A 128 7.72 -17.88 -12.09
CA ASP A 128 8.88 -18.51 -12.73
C ASP A 128 9.80 -19.18 -11.68
N VAL A 129 9.18 -19.92 -10.78
CA VAL A 129 9.83 -20.71 -9.73
C VAL A 129 9.11 -22.05 -9.60
N GLU A 130 9.77 -23.05 -9.01
CA GLU A 130 9.17 -24.38 -8.81
C GLU A 130 7.82 -24.32 -8.10
N LYS A 131 7.73 -23.45 -7.09
CA LYS A 131 6.54 -23.24 -6.27
C LYS A 131 6.12 -21.75 -6.32
N PRO A 132 5.17 -21.37 -7.20
CA PRO A 132 4.72 -19.99 -7.34
C PRO A 132 4.22 -19.40 -6.03
N TYR A 133 4.54 -18.12 -5.78
CA TYR A 133 4.12 -17.43 -4.56
C TYR A 133 3.85 -15.95 -4.81
N GLU A 134 3.01 -15.34 -3.98
CA GLU A 134 2.58 -13.93 -4.04
C GLU A 134 3.11 -13.17 -2.81
N PRO A 135 4.28 -12.52 -2.90
CA PRO A 135 4.71 -11.55 -1.92
C PRO A 135 3.95 -10.22 -2.07
N ASN A 136 3.88 -9.48 -0.97
CA ASN A 136 3.59 -8.05 -0.98
C ASN A 136 4.91 -7.27 -0.93
N TYR A 137 5.00 -6.29 -1.82
CA TYR A 137 6.03 -5.26 -1.84
C TYR A 137 5.49 -4.06 -1.08
N LEU A 138 6.17 -3.72 0.01
CA LEU A 138 5.83 -2.61 0.89
C LEU A 138 6.81 -1.48 0.62
N MET A 139 6.31 -0.30 0.29
CA MET A 139 7.14 0.89 0.13
C MET A 139 6.68 1.97 1.12
N TYR A 140 7.65 2.56 1.81
CA TYR A 140 7.46 3.71 2.67
C TYR A 140 8.35 4.85 2.20
N TYR A 141 7.78 6.03 2.06
CA TYR A 141 8.52 7.26 1.80
C TYR A 141 8.33 8.22 2.96
N PHE A 142 9.42 8.87 3.38
CA PHE A 142 9.41 9.82 4.49
C PHE A 142 9.82 11.19 3.98
N ALA A 143 9.00 12.21 4.25
CA ALA A 143 9.28 13.58 3.87
C ALA A 143 9.05 14.53 5.04
N THR A 144 9.84 15.60 5.09
CA THR A 144 9.69 16.68 6.08
C THR A 144 8.95 17.87 5.48
N ALA A 145 8.10 18.54 6.27
CA ALA A 145 7.25 19.64 5.80
C ALA A 145 7.98 20.91 5.33
N THR A 146 9.28 20.99 5.57
CA THR A 146 10.11 22.08 5.05
C THR A 146 10.49 21.93 3.58
N LYS A 147 10.29 20.74 2.97
CA LYS A 147 10.58 20.49 1.57
C LYS A 147 9.26 20.37 0.78
N SER A 148 9.01 21.34 -0.07
CA SER A 148 7.89 21.31 -1.03
C SER A 148 8.07 20.23 -2.10
N ASP A 149 9.29 19.74 -2.28
CA ASP A 149 9.59 18.61 -3.14
C ASP A 149 10.04 17.42 -2.30
N ILE A 150 9.06 16.55 -2.03
CA ILE A 150 9.22 15.27 -1.34
C ILE A 150 10.38 14.49 -1.96
N SER A 151 10.55 14.49 -3.29
CA SER A 151 11.61 13.78 -4.01
C SER A 151 13.05 14.15 -3.58
N LEU A 152 13.24 15.31 -2.94
CA LEU A 152 14.54 15.79 -2.46
C LEU A 152 14.88 15.29 -1.04
N ASP A 153 14.02 14.50 -0.40
CA ASP A 153 14.27 13.79 0.86
C ASP A 153 14.15 12.28 0.60
N GLU A 154 15.13 11.69 -0.10
CA GLU A 154 15.16 10.30 -0.60
C GLU A 154 15.20 9.20 0.49
N ARG A 155 14.50 9.40 1.61
CA ARG A 155 14.34 8.38 2.64
C ARG A 155 13.20 7.47 2.22
N CYS A 156 13.54 6.45 1.45
CA CYS A 156 12.63 5.35 1.15
C CYS A 156 13.04 4.08 1.93
N SER A 157 12.05 3.30 2.32
CA SER A 157 12.24 1.97 2.86
C SER A 157 11.36 1.01 2.09
N MET A 158 11.98 -0.05 1.57
CA MET A 158 11.29 -1.10 0.85
C MET A 158 11.40 -2.41 1.60
N GLY A 159 10.26 -3.07 1.76
CA GLY A 159 10.15 -4.42 2.31
C GLY A 159 9.51 -5.36 1.29
N LYS A 160 9.90 -6.63 1.36
CA LYS A 160 9.26 -7.73 0.64
C LYS A 160 8.84 -8.75 1.68
N THR A 161 7.56 -9.11 1.69
CA THR A 161 7.07 -10.18 2.56
C THR A 161 7.51 -11.53 2.02
N ALA A 162 7.61 -12.55 2.87
CA ALA A 162 7.91 -13.90 2.41
C ALA A 162 6.91 -14.43 1.36
N GLY A 163 5.66 -13.93 1.39
CA GLY A 163 4.60 -14.27 0.44
C GLY A 163 3.98 -15.64 0.73
N LEU A 164 2.80 -15.84 0.16
CA LEU A 164 2.02 -17.08 0.29
C LEU A 164 1.96 -17.76 -1.08
N GLN A 165 1.77 -19.08 -1.15
CA GLN A 165 1.73 -19.75 -2.45
C GLN A 165 0.64 -19.14 -3.34
N ALA A 166 0.92 -18.98 -4.63
CA ALA A 166 0.00 -18.41 -5.60
C ALA A 166 -0.64 -19.52 -6.44
N VAL A 167 -1.93 -19.36 -6.78
CA VAL A 167 -2.61 -20.25 -7.74
C VAL A 167 -2.27 -19.77 -9.15
N LYS A 168 -1.24 -20.37 -9.77
CA LYS A 168 -0.67 -19.93 -11.05
C LYS A 168 -1.72 -19.84 -12.15
N GLU A 169 -2.62 -20.81 -12.23
CA GLU A 169 -3.69 -20.88 -13.21
C GLU A 169 -4.64 -19.68 -13.09
N ALA A 170 -5.00 -19.29 -11.86
CA ALA A 170 -5.85 -18.15 -11.60
C ALA A 170 -5.16 -16.83 -12.00
N VAL A 171 -3.86 -16.69 -11.69
CA VAL A 171 -3.07 -15.51 -12.07
C VAL A 171 -2.93 -15.42 -13.59
N MET A 172 -2.64 -16.52 -14.28
CA MET A 172 -2.51 -16.55 -15.74
C MET A 172 -3.83 -16.22 -16.44
N LEU A 173 -4.96 -16.74 -15.94
CA LEU A 173 -6.29 -16.41 -16.48
C LEU A 173 -6.63 -14.93 -16.25
N ALA A 174 -6.26 -14.35 -15.11
CA ALA A 174 -6.43 -12.92 -14.87
C ALA A 174 -5.62 -12.07 -15.88
N ILE A 175 -4.38 -12.46 -16.16
CA ILE A 175 -3.52 -11.81 -17.17
C ILE A 175 -4.15 -11.90 -18.56
N GLU A 176 -4.60 -13.10 -18.96
CA GLU A 176 -5.27 -13.32 -20.24
C GLU A 176 -6.51 -12.42 -20.40
N ARG A 177 -7.36 -12.37 -19.37
CA ARG A 177 -8.57 -11.53 -19.37
C ARG A 177 -8.24 -10.04 -19.47
N ASN A 178 -7.18 -9.60 -18.79
CA ASN A 178 -6.72 -8.21 -18.88
C ASN A 178 -6.15 -7.87 -20.27
N ASN A 179 -5.56 -8.84 -21.00
CA ASN A 179 -5.04 -8.63 -22.35
C ASN A 179 -6.13 -8.62 -23.44
N ASN A 180 -7.27 -9.30 -23.22
CA ASN A 180 -8.32 -9.49 -24.22
C ASN A 180 -9.33 -8.34 -24.35
N ASN A 181 -8.99 -7.12 -23.88
CA ASN A 181 -9.68 -5.85 -24.14
C ASN A 181 -11.21 -5.91 -24.28
N TYR A 182 -11.90 -6.37 -23.23
CA TYR A 182 -13.29 -5.96 -23.02
C TYR A 182 -13.28 -4.61 -22.26
N ALA A 183 -13.52 -3.54 -23.01
CA ALA A 183 -13.97 -2.21 -22.58
C ALA A 183 -13.57 -1.71 -21.17
N GLY A 184 -12.62 -0.77 -21.14
CA GLY A 184 -12.64 0.36 -20.20
C GLY A 184 -12.09 0.14 -18.78
N HIS A 185 -12.33 -0.99 -18.12
CA HIS A 185 -11.96 -1.14 -16.69
C HIS A 185 -11.70 -2.61 -16.30
N CYS A 186 -10.95 -3.37 -17.10
CA CYS A 186 -10.60 -4.75 -16.73
C CYS A 186 -9.60 -4.73 -15.55
N THR A 187 -10.10 -5.04 -14.36
CA THR A 187 -9.35 -5.04 -13.09
C THR A 187 -9.16 -6.47 -12.56
N TRP A 188 -8.98 -7.45 -13.43
CA TRP A 188 -8.90 -8.86 -13.03
C TRP A 188 -7.61 -9.12 -12.26
N THR A 189 -7.76 -9.85 -11.14
CA THR A 189 -6.66 -10.36 -10.34
C THR A 189 -6.85 -11.86 -10.12
N GLY A 190 -5.80 -12.59 -9.73
CA GLY A 190 -5.90 -14.01 -9.38
C GLY A 190 -6.98 -14.27 -8.33
N GLY A 191 -7.09 -13.40 -7.32
CA GLY A 191 -8.14 -13.47 -6.31
C GLY A 191 -9.56 -13.36 -6.88
N LYS A 192 -9.80 -12.46 -7.84
CA LYS A 192 -11.12 -12.34 -8.50
C LYS A 192 -11.46 -13.57 -9.34
N VAL A 193 -10.45 -14.21 -9.93
CA VAL A 193 -10.63 -15.47 -10.64
C VAL A 193 -11.01 -16.59 -9.65
N LEU A 194 -10.35 -16.68 -8.50
CA LEU A 194 -10.69 -17.67 -7.46
C LEU A 194 -12.10 -17.48 -6.92
N GLU A 195 -12.49 -16.22 -6.67
CA GLU A 195 -13.85 -15.88 -6.22
C GLU A 195 -14.91 -16.25 -7.27
N GLU A 196 -14.71 -15.89 -8.53
CA GLU A 196 -15.64 -16.25 -9.62
C GLU A 196 -15.79 -17.77 -9.75
N LYS A 197 -14.72 -18.53 -9.54
CA LYS A 197 -14.73 -20.00 -9.62
C LYS A 197 -15.33 -20.67 -8.39
N GLY A 198 -15.72 -19.90 -7.36
CA GLY A 198 -16.22 -20.43 -6.10
C GLY A 198 -15.15 -21.13 -5.26
N CYS A 199 -13.87 -20.88 -5.55
CA CYS A 199 -12.74 -21.40 -4.76
C CYS A 199 -12.49 -20.55 -3.51
N ALA A 200 -12.89 -19.28 -3.51
CA ALA A 200 -12.81 -18.40 -2.35
C ALA A 200 -14.08 -17.53 -2.25
N THR A 201 -14.40 -17.07 -1.05
CA THR A 201 -15.53 -16.16 -0.81
C THR A 201 -15.12 -14.69 -0.84
N SER A 202 -13.81 -14.40 -0.78
CA SER A 202 -13.26 -13.05 -0.90
C SER A 202 -12.07 -12.97 -1.85
N HIS A 203 -12.17 -12.15 -2.90
CA HIS A 203 -11.05 -11.89 -3.80
C HIS A 203 -9.87 -11.13 -3.15
N SER A 204 -10.11 -10.38 -2.06
CA SER A 204 -9.10 -9.53 -1.42
C SER A 204 -8.23 -10.31 -0.43
N ASN A 205 -8.82 -11.29 0.27
CA ASN A 205 -8.16 -12.09 1.32
C ASN A 205 -8.48 -13.60 1.30
N TRP A 206 -8.44 -14.22 0.13
CA TRP A 206 -8.63 -15.67 -0.02
C TRP A 206 -7.64 -16.54 0.78
N HIS A 207 -6.54 -15.97 1.29
CA HIS A 207 -5.53 -16.70 2.07
C HIS A 207 -6.01 -17.15 3.44
N GLU A 208 -7.03 -16.53 4.02
CA GLU A 208 -7.66 -17.06 5.24
C GLU A 208 -8.39 -18.38 4.97
N GLU A 209 -8.92 -18.54 3.75
CA GLU A 209 -9.73 -19.69 3.34
C GLU A 209 -8.90 -20.82 2.74
N LEU A 210 -8.02 -20.49 1.80
CA LEU A 210 -7.22 -21.45 1.05
C LEU A 210 -5.80 -21.56 1.58
N GLY A 211 -5.35 -20.57 2.33
CA GLY A 211 -4.04 -20.57 2.96
C GLY A 211 -3.99 -21.51 4.17
N PRO A 212 -2.78 -21.86 4.61
CA PRO A 212 -2.61 -22.68 5.79
C PRO A 212 -3.19 -22.01 7.05
N LYS A 213 -3.63 -22.83 8.00
CA LYS A 213 -4.25 -22.34 9.23
C LYS A 213 -3.40 -21.27 9.92
N GLY A 214 -4.02 -20.12 10.19
CA GLY A 214 -3.38 -18.98 10.84
C GLY A 214 -2.53 -18.11 9.91
N THR A 215 -2.62 -18.29 8.58
CA THR A 215 -2.12 -17.30 7.62
C THR A 215 -3.24 -16.36 7.19
N ASP A 216 -2.95 -15.07 7.19
CA ASP A 216 -3.78 -14.07 6.56
C ASP A 216 -2.85 -13.14 5.76
N ARG A 217 -3.30 -12.69 4.58
CA ARG A 217 -2.52 -11.83 3.69
C ARG A 217 -2.03 -10.56 4.38
N PHE A 218 -2.73 -10.12 5.42
CA PHE A 218 -2.42 -8.93 6.19
C PHE A 218 -1.58 -9.23 7.45
N THR A 219 -1.61 -10.44 7.98
CA THR A 219 -0.71 -10.87 9.05
C THR A 219 0.50 -11.57 8.44
N TYR A 220 1.55 -10.80 8.13
CA TYR A 220 2.77 -11.33 7.53
C TYR A 220 3.50 -12.28 8.48
N PRO A 221 3.45 -13.62 8.28
CA PRO A 221 4.26 -14.51 9.11
C PRO A 221 5.73 -14.23 8.80
N THR A 222 6.55 -14.18 9.85
CA THR A 222 8.02 -14.13 9.75
C THR A 222 8.58 -15.42 9.14
N GLU A 223 7.80 -16.50 9.16
CA GLU A 223 8.11 -17.78 8.56
C GLU A 223 7.53 -17.86 7.15
N GLY A 224 8.41 -18.04 6.16
CA GLY A 224 8.02 -18.09 4.75
C GLY A 224 7.32 -19.37 4.31
N TYR A 225 6.92 -19.36 3.02
CA TYR A 225 6.31 -20.42 2.21
C TYR A 225 5.51 -21.49 2.96
N ARG A 226 4.20 -21.51 2.74
CA ARG A 226 3.34 -22.59 3.19
C ARG A 226 2.40 -23.00 2.05
N GLU A 227 2.27 -24.31 1.87
CA GLU A 227 1.59 -24.92 0.72
C GLU A 227 0.07 -24.72 0.81
N LEU A 228 -0.57 -24.40 -0.32
CA LEU A 228 -2.02 -24.37 -0.46
C LEU A 228 -2.52 -25.79 -0.70
N GLU A 229 -3.49 -26.23 0.10
CA GLU A 229 -4.30 -27.40 -0.22
C GLU A 229 -5.44 -26.94 -1.13
N LEU A 230 -5.26 -27.05 -2.44
CA LEU A 230 -6.33 -26.87 -3.40
C LEU A 230 -7.14 -28.19 -3.51
N PRO A 231 -8.49 -28.14 -3.57
CA PRO A 231 -9.32 -29.33 -3.77
C PRO A 231 -9.12 -30.02 -5.12
#